data_AF-A0A1Y4MPM6-F1
#
_entry.id   AF-A0A1Y4MPM6-F1
#
_cell.length_a   1.000
_cell.length_b   1.000
_cell.length_c   1.000
_cell.angle_alpha   90.00
_cell.angle_beta   90.00
_cell.angle_gamma   90.00
#
_symmetry.space_group_name_H-M   'P 1'
#
loop_
_entity.id
_entity.type
_entity.pdbx_description
1 polymer ?
#
loop_
_entity_poly.entity_id
_entity_poly.type
_entity_poly.pdbx_seq_one_letter_code
_entity_poly.pdbx_strand_id
1 'polypeptide(L)' 'MERFVQKLLGLALVIISVFCIVMASYGVTPEEKDLTVVLLILPLGIGMLFSKEQYVYSIKRRRK' A
#
# COMPACT_ATOMS: atom_id res chain seq x y z
N MET A 1 4.44 -12.91 15.34
CA MET A 1 4.20 -13.04 13.89
C MET A 1 3.30 -11.94 13.33
N GLU A 2 2.21 -11.55 13.99
CA GLU A 2 1.22 -10.60 13.42
C GLU A 2 1.77 -9.23 12.95
N ARG A 3 2.79 -8.67 13.62
CA ARG A 3 3.45 -7.42 13.15
C ARG A 3 4.18 -7.61 11.82
N PHE A 4 4.73 -8.81 11.62
CA PHE A 4 5.43 -9.16 10.39
C PHE A 4 4.44 -9.21 9.21
N VAL A 5 3.24 -9.76 9.42
CA VAL A 5 2.17 -9.78 8.42
C VAL A 5 1.74 -8.37 8.02
N GLN A 6 1.53 -7.47 8.99
CA GLN A 6 1.18 -6.08 8.69
C GLN A 6 2.29 -5.36 7.88
N LYS A 7 3.55 -5.56 8.24
CA LYS A 7 4.68 -5.02 7.48
C LYS A 7 4.77 -5.61 6.08
N LEU A 8 4.48 -6.90 5.90
CA LEU A 8 4.48 -7.56 4.61
C LEU A 8 3.36 -7.02 3.70
N LEU A 9 2.17 -6.77 4.27
CA LEU A 9 1.05 -6.12 3.56
C LEU A 9 1.40 -4.67 3.19
N GLY A 10 1.99 -3.90 4.11
CA GLY A 10 2.44 -2.54 3.82
C GLY A 10 3.50 -2.51 2.73
N LEU A 11 4.46 -3.44 2.76
CA LEU A 11 5.49 -3.59 1.74
C LEU A 11 4.88 -3.93 0.37
N ALA A 12 3.92 -4.87 0.33
CA ALA A 12 3.22 -5.22 -0.91
C ALA A 12 2.52 -4.01 -1.55
N LEU A 13 1.85 -3.18 -0.75
CA LEU A 13 1.19 -1.96 -1.24
C LEU A 13 2.18 -0.94 -1.81
N VAL A 14 3.36 -0.79 -1.17
CA VAL A 14 4.42 0.07 -1.69
C VAL A 14 4.99 -0.48 -3.01
N ILE A 15 5.22 -1.78 -3.11
CA ILE A 15 5.71 -2.43 -4.33
C ILE A 15 4.72 -2.23 -5.48
N ILE A 16 3.42 -2.44 -5.25
CA ILE A 16 2.36 -2.22 -6.25
C ILE A 16 2.34 -0.75 -6.69
N SER A 17 2.48 0.18 -5.74
CA SER A 17 2.53 1.60 -6.04
C SER A 17 3.71 1.97 -6.95
N VAL A 18 4.91 1.44 -6.68
CA VAL A 18 6.08 1.61 -7.54
C VAL A 18 5.85 1.01 -8.92
N PHE A 19 5.25 -0.18 -8.99
CA PHE A 19 4.92 -0.82 -10.27
C PHE A 19 3.95 0.02 -11.11
N CYS A 20 2.91 0.60 -10.49
CA CYS A 20 1.99 1.52 -11.16
C CYS A 20 2.71 2.78 -11.67
N ILE A 21 3.64 3.36 -10.89
CA ILE A 21 4.47 4.51 -11.34
C ILE A 21 5.28 4.13 -12.57
N VAL A 22 5.90 2.95 -12.57
CA VAL A 22 6.69 2.46 -13.70
C VAL A 22 5.80 2.27 -14.93
N MET A 23 4.64 1.61 -14.80
CA MET A 23 3.71 1.45 -15.93
C MET A 23 3.20 2.79 -16.47
N ALA A 24 2.83 3.71 -15.58
CA ALA A 24 2.41 5.06 -15.96
C ALA A 24 3.53 5.87 -16.65
N SER A 25 4.80 5.53 -16.40
CA SER A 25 5.93 6.18 -17.08
C SER A 25 6.07 5.74 -18.54
N TYR A 26 5.58 4.54 -18.90
CA TYR A 26 5.53 4.05 -20.27
C TYR A 26 4.25 4.46 -21.02
N GLY A 27 3.24 4.97 -20.30
CA GLY A 27 1.99 5.44 -20.88
C GLY A 27 2.16 6.66 -21.79
N VAL A 28 1.52 6.63 -22.95
CA VAL A 28 1.52 7.70 -23.95
C VAL A 28 0.25 8.54 -23.83
N THR A 29 -0.88 7.93 -23.46
CA THR A 29 -2.14 8.66 -23.28
C THR A 29 -2.29 9.20 -21.85
N PRO A 30 -3.05 10.29 -21.65
CA PRO A 30 -3.30 10.83 -20.31
C PRO A 30 -3.93 9.81 -19.36
N GLU A 31 -4.76 8.89 -19.84
CA GLU A 31 -5.37 7.85 -19.00
C GLU A 31 -4.33 6.82 -18.52
N GLU A 32 -3.37 6.46 -19.36
CA GLU A 32 -2.29 5.51 -19.00
C GLU A 32 -1.34 6.09 -17.95
N LYS A 33 -1.26 7.42 -17.87
CA LYS A 33 -0.44 8.15 -16.89
C LYS A 33 -1.19 8.46 -15.59
N ASP A 34 -2.41 7.96 -15.43
CA ASP A 34 -3.19 8.19 -14.23
C ASP A 34 -2.54 7.49 -13.02
N LEU A 35 -2.25 8.31 -11.99
CA LEU A 35 -1.58 7.90 -10.76
C LEU A 35 -2.46 8.13 -9.53
N THR A 36 -3.76 8.41 -9.71
CA THR A 36 -4.71 8.54 -8.59
C THR A 36 -4.67 7.33 -7.65
N VAL A 37 -4.52 6.12 -8.20
CA VAL A 37 -4.41 4.88 -7.42
C VAL A 37 -3.16 4.86 -6.52
N VAL A 38 -2.03 5.37 -7.02
CA VAL A 38 -0.77 5.46 -6.27
C VAL A 38 -0.88 6.49 -5.15
N LEU A 39 -1.54 7.61 -5.42
CA LEU A 39 -1.78 8.69 -4.46
C LEU A 39 -2.53 8.21 -3.21
N LEU A 40 -3.45 7.25 -3.37
CA LEU A 40 -4.24 6.71 -2.27
C LEU A 40 -3.54 5.54 -1.57
N ILE A 41 -2.88 4.66 -2.32
CA ILE A 41 -2.36 3.40 -1.80
C ILE A 41 -0.97 3.56 -1.17
N LEU A 42 -0.10 4.40 -1.76
CA LEU A 42 1.26 4.61 -1.29
C LEU A 42 1.34 5.11 0.18
N PRO A 43 0.63 6.18 0.59
CA PRO A 43 0.67 6.63 1.98
C PRO A 43 0.11 5.59 2.95
N LEU A 44 -0.84 4.75 2.50
CA LEU A 44 -1.41 3.67 3.31
C LEU A 44 -0.38 2.54 3.52
N GLY A 45 0.33 2.13 2.46
CA GLY A 45 1.42 1.15 2.54
C GLY A 45 2.59 1.63 3.41
N ILE A 46 3.01 2.88 3.26
CA ILE A 46 4.03 3.53 4.10
C ILE A 46 3.56 3.59 5.56
N GLY A 47 2.32 4.01 5.79
CA GLY A 47 1.72 4.03 7.13
C GLY A 47 1.75 2.66 7.80
N MET A 48 1.46 1.58 7.07
CA MET A 48 1.50 0.21 7.61
C MET A 48 2.92 -0.28 7.91
N LEU A 49 3.93 0.18 7.18
CA LEU A 49 5.34 -0.16 7.39
C LEU A 49 5.94 0.51 8.63
N PHE A 50 5.62 1.79 8.83
CA PHE A 50 6.21 2.62 9.89
C PHE A 50 5.33 2.72 11.15
N SER A 51 4.06 2.35 11.09
CA SER A 51 3.18 2.39 12.27
C SER A 51 3.64 1.39 13.33
N LYS A 52 3.75 1.89 14.57
CA LYS A 52 4.01 1.07 15.76
C LYS A 52 2.74 0.36 16.24
N GLU A 53 1.56 0.87 15.88
CA GLU A 53 0.27 0.29 16.23
C GLU A 53 -0.17 -0.79 15.22
N GLN A 54 -0.69 -1.89 15.75
CA GLN A 54 -1.19 -2.99 14.93
C GLN A 54 -2.66 -2.79 14.55
N TYR A 55 -2.94 -1.89 13.62
CA TYR A 55 -4.31 -1.57 13.19
C TYR A 55 -5.06 -2.78 12.62
N VAL A 56 -4.41 -3.56 11.75
CA VAL A 56 -5.04 -4.74 11.12
C VAL A 56 -5.45 -5.77 12.17
N TYR A 57 -4.62 -5.95 13.19
CA TYR A 57 -4.88 -6.91 14.25
C TYR A 57 -5.93 -6.42 15.25
N SER A 58 -5.94 -5.13 15.59
CA SER A 58 -6.98 -4.51 16.42
C SER A 58 -8.39 -4.82 15.90
N ILE A 59 -8.56 -4.73 14.57
CA ILE A 59 -9.81 -5.06 13.88
C ILE A 59 -10.11 -6.57 13.98
N LYS A 60 -9.11 -7.42 13.79
CA LYS A 60 -9.26 -8.88 13.90
C LYS A 60 -9.65 -9.35 15.32
N ARG A 61 -9.19 -8.65 16.35
CA ARG A 61 -9.49 -8.96 17.76
C ARG A 61 -10.89 -8.50 18.21
N ARG A 62 -11.47 -7.47 17.58
CA ARG A 62 -12.86 -7.04 17.85
C ARG A 62 -13.94 -7.91 17.19
N ARG A 63 -13.57 -8.74 16.22
CA ARG A 63 -14.48 -9.66 15.52
C ARG A 63 -14.53 -11.06 16.14
N LYS A 64 -13.84 -11.29 17.25
CA LYS A 64 -13.77 -12.57 17.95
C LYS A 64 -14.34 -12.40 19.34
#